data_AF-A0A7W3HG93-F1
#
_entry.id   AF-A0A7W3HG93-F1
#
_cell.length_a   1.000
_cell.length_b   1.000
_cell.length_c   1.000
_cell.angle_alpha   90.00
_cell.angle_beta   90.00
_cell.angle_gamma   90.00
#
_symmetry.space_group_name_H-M   'P 1'
#
loop_
_entity.id
_entity.type
_entity.pdbx_description
1 polymer ?
#
loop_
_entity_poly.entity_id
_entity_poly.type
_entity_poly.pdbx_seq_one_letter_code
_entity_poly.pdbx_strand_id
1 'polypeptide(L)'
;MKSVNDKVLKLAFQGEWETLLPIFRDYPRLVNLPSEPKGYTPLHQAAWHGANLSVIGELLSLGADRSATTNTKRQTAYDIVVEKHKRPELEYLLFPQKATLAQIIRKVVTTERQLFTDYDGNQILVDKMIAALGAEQCPDDLNELDARLSHLFFALTGQAISTIDAIHFDVAEGFTFTIEADFFRQIFFPLVRQVAAKKINFLERGWTVVSDLFDPAPSQWGSRGSLFLWLEMRKALCQVSIPEDEDELANIIAAAFQALTGRSLIHRVGEDEFFVKRFSRGGGSSGYVSSLYWLNNFIPQLQKRLTWMQAVWLTSPREV
;
A
#
# COMPACT_ATOMS: atom_id res chain seq x y z
N MET A 1 5.21 40.64 12.40
CA MET A 1 4.16 39.76 11.80
C MET A 1 4.65 38.33 12.01
N LYS A 2 3.93 37.48 12.76
CA LYS A 2 4.38 36.08 12.96
C LYS A 2 4.36 35.36 11.62
N SER A 3 5.41 34.61 11.30
CA SER A 3 5.49 33.87 10.05
C SER A 3 4.35 32.85 9.98
N VAL A 4 3.87 32.51 8.77
CA VAL A 4 2.88 31.44 8.57
C VAL A 4 3.36 30.13 9.22
N ASN A 5 4.68 29.89 9.21
CA ASN A 5 5.32 28.76 9.88
C ASN A 5 5.07 28.76 11.40
N ASP A 6 5.23 29.90 12.08
CA ASP A 6 4.99 30.01 13.53
C ASP A 6 3.52 29.74 13.86
N LYS A 7 2.61 30.19 12.99
CA LYS A 7 1.17 29.94 13.14
C LYS A 7 0.88 28.44 13.00
N VAL A 8 1.42 27.78 11.99
CA VAL A 8 1.29 26.32 11.76
C VAL A 8 1.78 25.54 12.97
N LEU A 9 3.00 25.80 13.42
CA LEU A 9 3.60 25.10 14.56
C LEU A 9 2.80 25.29 15.85
N LYS A 10 2.31 26.51 16.10
CA LYS A 10 1.46 26.80 17.26
C LYS A 10 0.14 26.03 17.20
N LEU A 11 -0.57 26.08 16.07
CA LEU A 11 -1.86 25.40 15.90
C LEU A 11 -1.70 23.88 16.01
N ALA A 12 -0.66 23.31 15.40
CA ALA A 12 -0.37 21.88 15.48
C ALA A 12 -0.09 21.45 16.93
N PHE A 13 0.74 22.22 17.65
CA PHE A 13 1.01 21.97 19.06
C PHE A 13 -0.25 22.03 19.93
N GLN A 14 -1.18 22.93 19.62
CA GLN A 14 -2.45 23.09 20.34
C GLN A 14 -3.53 22.07 19.92
N GLY A 15 -3.34 21.33 18.82
CA GLY A 15 -4.35 20.40 18.30
C GLY A 15 -5.51 21.09 17.56
N GLU A 16 -5.32 22.31 17.07
CA GLU A 16 -6.35 23.13 16.41
C GLU A 16 -6.51 22.77 14.92
N TRP A 17 -6.91 21.52 14.65
CA TRP A 17 -6.92 20.95 13.30
C TRP A 17 -7.90 21.63 12.34
N GLU A 18 -9.08 22.01 12.80
CA GLU A 18 -10.10 22.71 12.00
C GLU A 18 -9.56 24.00 11.36
N THR A 19 -8.71 24.73 12.09
CA THR A 19 -8.08 25.95 11.57
C THR A 19 -6.81 25.65 10.79
N LEU A 20 -6.12 24.55 11.11
CA LEU A 20 -4.83 24.21 10.53
C LEU A 20 -4.94 23.53 9.16
N LEU A 21 -5.90 22.61 8.98
CA LEU A 21 -6.07 21.84 7.74
C LEU A 21 -6.31 22.74 6.51
N PRO A 22 -7.16 23.79 6.56
CA PRO A 22 -7.28 24.74 5.44
C PRO A 22 -5.95 25.40 5.06
N ILE A 23 -5.07 25.70 6.02
CA ILE A 23 -3.75 26.29 5.74
C ILE A 23 -2.88 25.32 4.94
N PHE A 24 -2.93 24.02 5.24
CA PHE A 24 -2.18 23.03 4.47
C PHE A 24 -2.74 22.81 3.08
N ARG A 25 -4.05 23.00 2.85
CA ARG A 25 -4.62 22.96 1.49
C ARG A 25 -4.05 24.08 0.62
N ASP A 26 -3.89 25.28 1.18
CA ASP A 26 -3.30 26.44 0.48
C ASP A 26 -1.76 26.33 0.36
N TYR A 27 -1.11 25.74 1.37
CA TYR A 27 0.34 25.60 1.45
C TYR A 27 0.78 24.15 1.79
N PRO A 28 0.63 23.18 0.86
CA PRO A 28 0.89 21.76 1.14
C PRO A 28 2.32 21.46 1.61
N ARG A 29 3.30 22.29 1.21
CA ARG A 29 4.71 22.16 1.62
C ARG A 29 4.91 22.25 3.14
N LEU A 30 3.94 22.79 3.88
CA LEU A 30 4.03 22.98 5.34
C LEU A 30 3.56 21.76 6.14
N VAL A 31 2.95 20.75 5.52
CA VAL A 31 2.38 19.57 6.22
C VAL A 31 3.45 18.77 6.99
N ASN A 32 4.70 18.86 6.55
CA ASN A 32 5.86 18.20 7.18
C ASN A 32 6.78 19.18 7.93
N LEU A 33 6.35 20.42 8.17
CA LEU A 33 7.17 21.43 8.86
C LEU A 33 7.55 20.94 10.28
N PRO A 34 8.83 20.69 10.57
CA PRO A 34 9.24 20.25 11.90
C PRO A 34 9.31 21.43 12.87
N SER A 35 8.95 21.18 14.13
CA SER A 35 9.17 22.15 15.21
C SER A 35 10.62 22.17 15.66
N GLU A 36 11.12 23.32 16.09
CA GLU A 36 12.44 23.45 16.71
C GLU A 36 12.35 23.50 18.25
N PRO A 37 13.29 22.90 19.01
CA PRO A 37 14.40 22.04 18.54
C PRO A 37 14.03 20.55 18.39
N LYS A 38 12.79 20.18 18.77
CA LYS A 38 12.41 18.78 19.01
C LYS A 38 12.07 17.97 17.74
N GLY A 39 11.84 18.63 16.62
CA GLY A 39 11.54 18.00 15.33
C GLY A 39 10.12 17.44 15.19
N TYR A 40 9.13 17.96 15.93
CA TYR A 40 7.74 17.45 15.80
C TYR A 40 7.08 18.04 14.55
N THR A 41 6.71 17.18 13.61
CA THR A 41 5.85 17.56 12.47
C THR A 41 4.37 17.60 12.89
N PRO A 42 3.48 18.21 12.09
CA PRO A 42 2.03 18.14 12.31
C PRO A 42 1.49 16.71 12.51
N LEU A 43 2.02 15.72 11.79
CA LEU A 43 1.61 14.32 11.97
C LEU A 43 1.98 13.77 13.35
N HIS A 44 3.16 14.12 13.88
CA HIS A 44 3.55 13.76 15.25
C HIS A 44 2.64 14.40 16.30
N GLN A 45 2.23 15.65 16.08
CA GLN A 45 1.31 16.34 16.98
C GLN A 45 -0.11 15.73 16.92
N ALA A 46 -0.58 15.37 15.72
CA ALA A 46 -1.86 14.66 15.55
C ALA A 46 -1.86 13.30 16.26
N ALA A 47 -0.75 12.55 16.12
CA ALA A 47 -0.52 11.32 16.87
C ALA A 47 -0.50 11.57 18.39
N TRP A 48 0.20 12.61 18.85
CA TRP A 48 0.28 12.94 20.28
C TRP A 48 -1.10 13.25 20.88
N HIS A 49 -1.91 14.03 20.18
CA HIS A 49 -3.26 14.39 20.61
C HIS A 49 -4.28 13.26 20.42
N GLY A 50 -3.92 12.17 19.73
CA GLY A 50 -4.85 11.09 19.41
C GLY A 50 -5.98 11.58 18.51
N ALA A 51 -5.64 12.35 17.48
CA ALA A 51 -6.61 12.94 16.55
C ALA A 51 -7.55 11.89 15.91
N ASN A 52 -8.71 12.33 15.45
CA ASN A 52 -9.65 11.43 14.77
C ASN A 52 -9.14 11.02 13.38
N LEU A 53 -9.78 10.01 12.77
CA LEU A 53 -9.35 9.46 11.48
C LEU A 53 -9.44 10.47 10.33
N SER A 54 -10.38 11.43 10.40
CA SER A 54 -10.52 12.47 9.38
C SER A 54 -9.28 13.38 9.34
N VAL A 55 -8.83 13.86 10.50
CA VAL A 55 -7.61 14.68 10.60
C VAL A 55 -6.39 13.91 10.12
N ILE A 56 -6.23 12.66 10.56
CA ILE A 56 -5.08 11.82 10.18
C ILE A 56 -5.09 11.54 8.68
N GLY A 57 -6.25 11.16 8.15
CA GLY A 57 -6.46 10.92 6.74
C GLY A 57 -6.15 12.13 5.87
N GLU A 58 -6.61 13.31 6.29
CA GLU A 58 -6.35 14.55 5.54
C GLU A 58 -4.87 14.94 5.58
N LEU A 59 -4.18 14.81 6.73
CA LEU A 59 -2.74 15.05 6.80
C LEU A 59 -1.97 14.11 5.85
N LEU A 60 -2.32 12.83 5.83
CA LEU A 60 -1.71 11.84 4.93
C LEU A 60 -1.99 12.15 3.45
N SER A 61 -3.22 12.54 3.11
CA SER A 61 -3.58 12.91 1.73
C SER A 61 -2.89 14.19 1.24
N LEU A 62 -2.54 15.08 2.17
CA LEU A 62 -1.72 16.27 1.91
C LEU A 62 -0.21 15.99 1.84
N GLY A 63 0.21 14.74 2.08
CA GLY A 63 1.60 14.30 1.94
C GLY A 63 2.39 14.26 3.25
N ALA A 64 1.72 14.18 4.41
CA ALA A 64 2.41 13.95 5.67
C ALA A 64 3.27 12.67 5.63
N ASP A 65 4.50 12.78 6.11
CA ASP A 65 5.48 11.69 6.09
C ASP A 65 5.36 10.82 7.34
N ARG A 66 4.94 9.56 7.14
CA ARG A 66 4.80 8.54 8.19
C ARG A 66 6.15 8.08 8.75
N SER A 67 7.23 8.26 7.97
CA SER A 67 8.59 7.85 8.33
C SER A 67 9.42 8.96 8.97
N ALA A 68 8.90 10.19 9.02
CA ALA A 68 9.58 11.30 9.68
C ALA A 68 9.80 10.97 11.16
N THR A 69 10.98 11.32 11.69
CA THR A 69 11.33 11.10 13.10
C THR A 69 11.62 12.41 13.80
N THR A 70 11.22 12.50 15.07
CA THR A 70 11.59 13.60 15.96
C THR A 70 13.12 13.64 16.18
N ASN A 71 13.67 14.83 16.39
CA ASN A 71 15.12 15.01 16.54
C ASN A 71 15.63 14.38 17.84
N THR A 72 14.91 14.59 18.95
CA THR A 72 15.40 14.20 20.29
C THR A 72 15.20 12.72 20.58
N LYS A 73 13.98 12.19 20.35
CA LYS A 73 13.63 10.82 20.72
C LYS A 73 13.70 9.84 19.55
N ARG A 74 13.90 10.32 18.31
CA ARG A 74 13.88 9.51 17.09
C ARG A 74 12.57 8.71 16.89
N GLN A 75 11.47 9.21 17.46
CA GLN A 75 10.14 8.61 17.34
C GLN A 75 9.43 9.09 16.08
N THR A 76 8.76 8.16 15.40
CA THR A 76 7.75 8.42 14.37
C THR A 76 6.38 8.76 14.99
N ALA A 77 5.43 9.18 14.15
CA ALA A 77 4.04 9.35 14.58
C ALA A 77 3.42 8.03 15.09
N TYR A 78 3.77 6.90 14.49
CA TYR A 78 3.36 5.57 14.94
C TYR A 78 3.86 5.27 16.36
N ASP A 79 5.15 5.52 16.65
CA ASP A 79 5.72 5.25 17.98
C ASP A 79 5.03 6.06 19.06
N ILE A 80 4.64 7.30 18.76
CA ILE A 80 3.88 8.16 19.67
C ILE A 80 2.50 7.56 19.96
N VAL A 81 1.81 7.04 18.95
CA VAL A 81 0.51 6.36 19.14
C VAL A 81 0.67 5.12 19.99
N VAL A 82 1.61 4.23 19.67
CA VAL A 82 1.85 3.01 20.46
C VAL A 82 2.18 3.33 21.92
N GLU A 83 2.96 4.39 22.19
CA GLU A 83 3.32 4.79 23.55
C GLU A 83 2.13 5.36 24.34
N LYS A 84 1.25 6.13 23.68
CA LYS A 84 0.27 7.00 24.38
C LYS A 84 -1.17 6.59 24.26
N HIS A 85 -1.50 5.90 23.18
CA HIS A 85 -2.86 5.62 22.77
C HIS A 85 -3.04 4.12 22.62
N LYS A 86 -4.23 3.62 22.99
CA LYS A 86 -4.64 2.24 22.71
C LYS A 86 -5.61 2.25 21.53
N ARG A 87 -5.12 2.71 20.37
CA ARG A 87 -5.94 3.01 19.18
C ARG A 87 -5.39 2.28 17.95
N PRO A 88 -5.79 1.01 17.71
CA PRO A 88 -5.25 0.18 16.65
C PRO A 88 -5.49 0.74 15.24
N GLU A 89 -6.55 1.53 15.05
CA GLU A 89 -6.83 2.24 13.81
C GLU A 89 -5.78 3.30 13.48
N LEU A 90 -5.25 3.99 14.51
CA LEU A 90 -4.18 4.96 14.33
C LEU A 90 -2.83 4.26 14.14
N GLU A 91 -2.57 3.18 14.88
CA GLU A 91 -1.39 2.35 14.68
C GLU A 91 -1.30 1.84 13.24
N TYR A 92 -2.43 1.40 12.69
CA TYR A 92 -2.52 0.95 11.30
C TYR A 92 -2.21 2.07 10.30
N LEU A 93 -2.91 3.20 10.38
CA LEU A 93 -2.79 4.28 9.40
C LEU A 93 -1.42 4.98 9.45
N LEU A 94 -0.83 5.07 10.64
CA LEU A 94 0.45 5.74 10.86
C LEU A 94 1.66 4.82 10.74
N PHE A 95 1.46 3.51 10.57
CA PHE A 95 2.56 2.55 10.43
C PHE A 95 3.59 3.07 9.41
N PRO A 96 4.90 3.12 9.77
CA PRO A 96 5.91 3.85 9.01
C PRO A 96 6.37 3.07 7.77
N GLN A 97 5.47 2.97 6.79
CA GLN A 97 5.70 2.24 5.55
C GLN A 97 5.73 3.18 4.34
N LYS A 98 6.74 2.95 3.48
CA LYS A 98 6.87 3.58 2.18
C LYS A 98 5.93 2.94 1.17
N ALA A 99 5.47 3.73 0.20
CA ALA A 99 4.70 3.22 -0.93
C ALA A 99 5.52 2.16 -1.71
N THR A 100 4.83 1.13 -2.19
CA THR A 100 5.42 0.12 -3.07
C THR A 100 5.45 0.60 -4.52
N LEU A 101 6.35 0.08 -5.33
CA LEU A 101 6.39 0.43 -6.75
C LEU A 101 5.09 0.00 -7.47
N ALA A 102 4.49 -1.11 -7.05
CA ALA A 102 3.17 -1.55 -7.52
C ALA A 102 2.07 -0.51 -7.22
N GLN A 103 2.07 0.12 -6.04
CA GLN A 103 1.12 1.18 -5.69
C GLN A 103 1.32 2.42 -6.56
N ILE A 104 2.57 2.83 -6.81
CA ILE A 104 2.88 3.96 -7.70
C ILE A 104 2.36 3.70 -9.11
N ILE A 105 2.63 2.50 -9.66
CA ILE A 105 2.18 2.12 -11.01
C ILE A 105 0.64 2.08 -11.08
N ARG A 106 -0.04 1.48 -10.09
CA ARG A 106 -1.52 1.48 -10.04
C ARG A 106 -2.09 2.90 -10.03
N LYS A 107 -1.47 3.84 -9.31
CA LYS A 107 -1.90 5.23 -9.33
C LYS A 107 -1.75 5.86 -10.71
N VAL A 108 -0.64 5.63 -11.41
CA VAL A 108 -0.46 6.12 -12.80
C VAL A 108 -1.55 5.56 -13.70
N VAL A 109 -1.79 4.24 -13.68
CA VAL A 109 -2.83 3.59 -14.49
C VAL A 109 -4.21 4.19 -14.21
N THR A 110 -4.58 4.39 -12.95
CA THR A 110 -5.88 4.95 -12.58
C THR A 110 -6.03 6.43 -12.98
N THR A 111 -4.95 7.21 -12.95
CA THR A 111 -4.98 8.65 -13.29
C THR A 111 -4.85 8.91 -14.78
N GLU A 112 -4.20 8.01 -15.52
CA GLU A 112 -3.89 8.16 -16.94
C GLU A 112 -4.56 7.06 -17.78
N ARG A 113 -5.82 6.71 -17.45
CA ARG A 113 -6.58 5.62 -18.09
C ARG A 113 -6.66 5.76 -19.62
N GLN A 114 -6.66 6.99 -20.11
CA GLN A 114 -6.70 7.31 -21.53
C GLN A 114 -5.46 6.88 -22.32
N LEU A 115 -4.38 6.46 -21.64
CA LEU A 115 -3.19 5.92 -22.30
C LEU A 115 -3.40 4.52 -22.87
N PHE A 116 -4.45 3.81 -22.43
CA PHE A 116 -4.69 2.42 -22.77
C PHE A 116 -6.01 2.25 -23.51
N THR A 117 -6.00 1.38 -24.52
CA THR A 117 -7.22 0.98 -25.23
C THR A 117 -7.66 -0.43 -24.82
N ASP A 118 -8.84 -0.85 -25.29
CA ASP A 118 -9.28 -2.23 -25.15
C ASP A 118 -8.24 -3.17 -25.76
N TYR A 119 -7.86 -4.22 -25.03
CA TYR A 119 -6.88 -5.23 -25.45
C TYR A 119 -5.47 -4.67 -25.79
N ASP A 120 -5.07 -3.57 -25.14
CA ASP A 120 -3.73 -2.99 -25.30
C ASP A 120 -2.63 -3.86 -24.67
N GLY A 121 -1.64 -4.26 -25.48
CA GLY A 121 -0.48 -5.03 -25.02
C GLY A 121 0.37 -4.31 -23.98
N ASN A 122 0.43 -2.98 -24.04
CA ASN A 122 1.12 -2.16 -23.05
C ASN A 122 0.42 -2.25 -21.69
N GLN A 123 -0.91 -2.17 -21.64
CA GLN A 123 -1.67 -2.35 -20.39
C GLN A 123 -1.43 -3.74 -19.80
N ILE A 124 -1.43 -4.78 -20.64
CA ILE A 124 -1.16 -6.15 -20.20
C ILE A 124 0.23 -6.26 -19.57
N LEU A 125 1.26 -5.65 -20.17
CA LEU A 125 2.59 -5.62 -19.59
C LEU A 125 2.61 -4.88 -18.25
N VAL A 126 1.91 -3.75 -18.14
CA VAL A 126 1.78 -3.00 -16.87
C VAL A 126 1.13 -3.86 -15.78
N ASP A 127 0.10 -4.64 -16.11
CA ASP A 127 -0.54 -5.55 -15.16
C ASP A 127 0.42 -6.66 -14.69
N LYS A 128 1.26 -7.18 -15.61
CA LYS A 128 2.34 -8.12 -15.28
C LYS A 128 3.42 -7.47 -14.42
N MET A 129 3.76 -6.20 -14.65
CA MET A 129 4.69 -5.43 -13.81
C MET A 129 4.17 -5.32 -12.38
N ILE A 130 2.92 -4.90 -12.18
CA ILE A 130 2.29 -4.81 -10.85
C ILE A 130 2.37 -6.16 -10.13
N ALA A 131 2.00 -7.25 -10.81
CA ALA A 131 2.03 -8.59 -10.24
C ALA A 131 3.44 -9.11 -9.90
N ALA A 132 4.45 -8.72 -10.68
CA ALA A 132 5.84 -9.10 -10.48
C ALA A 132 6.51 -8.35 -9.32
N LEU A 133 6.16 -7.07 -9.12
CA LEU A 133 6.73 -6.21 -8.08
C LEU A 133 6.30 -6.61 -6.66
N GLY A 134 5.07 -7.10 -6.50
CA GLY A 134 4.55 -7.55 -5.21
C GLY A 134 4.67 -6.47 -4.11
N ALA A 135 5.42 -6.77 -3.05
CA ALA A 135 5.61 -5.90 -1.88
C ALA A 135 6.89 -5.04 -1.94
N GLU A 136 7.52 -4.92 -3.11
CA GLU A 136 8.74 -4.14 -3.29
C GLU A 136 8.51 -2.65 -3.02
N GLN A 137 9.28 -2.08 -2.07
CA GLN A 137 9.23 -0.66 -1.74
C GLN A 137 9.76 0.19 -2.91
N CYS A 138 9.13 1.33 -3.16
CA CYS A 138 9.65 2.29 -4.12
C CYS A 138 11.00 2.85 -3.62
N PRO A 139 12.06 2.85 -4.45
CA PRO A 139 13.34 3.48 -4.10
C PRO A 139 13.18 4.99 -3.84
N ASP A 140 14.02 5.52 -2.93
CA ASP A 140 14.06 6.98 -2.67
C ASP A 140 14.83 7.72 -3.77
N ASP A 141 15.87 7.09 -4.34
CA ASP A 141 16.63 7.64 -5.46
C ASP A 141 15.92 7.34 -6.78
N LEU A 142 15.65 8.41 -7.54
CA LEU A 142 14.93 8.31 -8.80
C LEU A 142 15.78 7.64 -9.90
N ASN A 143 17.11 7.68 -9.81
CA ASN A 143 17.95 6.95 -10.76
C ASN A 143 17.89 5.44 -10.52
N GLU A 144 17.85 5.02 -9.24
CA GLU A 144 17.63 3.63 -8.87
C GLU A 144 16.24 3.14 -9.34
N LEU A 145 15.22 3.99 -9.20
CA LEU A 145 13.88 3.71 -9.74
C LEU A 145 13.91 3.49 -11.26
N ASP A 146 14.56 4.39 -12.01
CA ASP A 146 14.63 4.30 -13.48
C ASP A 146 15.35 3.00 -13.92
N ALA A 147 16.43 2.62 -13.22
CA ALA A 147 17.12 1.35 -13.44
C ALA A 147 16.23 0.14 -13.11
N ARG A 148 15.48 0.21 -12.00
CA ARG A 148 14.57 -0.87 -11.58
C ARG A 148 13.45 -1.11 -12.58
N LEU A 149 12.84 -0.04 -13.09
CA LEU A 149 11.81 -0.11 -14.13
C LEU A 149 12.35 -0.72 -15.43
N SER A 150 13.57 -0.32 -15.84
CA SER A 150 14.24 -0.87 -17.01
C SER A 150 14.54 -2.37 -16.87
N HIS A 151 15.02 -2.80 -15.70
CA HIS A 151 15.25 -4.22 -15.41
C HIS A 151 13.96 -5.03 -15.36
N LEU A 152 12.88 -4.46 -14.81
CA LEU A 152 11.56 -5.11 -14.78
C LEU A 152 11.02 -5.30 -16.20
N PHE A 153 11.12 -4.26 -17.05
CA PHE A 153 10.75 -4.35 -18.46
C PHE A 153 11.50 -5.48 -19.15
N PHE A 154 12.83 -5.53 -18.99
CA PHE A 154 13.66 -6.57 -19.57
C PHE A 154 13.28 -7.96 -19.04
N ALA A 155 13.05 -8.10 -17.74
CA ALA A 155 12.70 -9.38 -17.12
C ALA A 155 11.37 -9.95 -17.64
N LEU A 156 10.42 -9.09 -18.02
CA LEU A 156 9.11 -9.50 -18.52
C LEU A 156 9.07 -9.70 -20.03
N THR A 157 9.81 -8.89 -20.79
CA THR A 157 9.77 -8.89 -22.27
C THR A 157 10.92 -9.65 -22.92
N GLY A 158 12.02 -9.88 -22.20
CA GLY A 158 13.28 -10.39 -22.76
C GLY A 158 14.03 -9.37 -23.64
N GLN A 159 13.54 -8.13 -23.76
CA GLN A 159 14.08 -7.10 -24.64
C GLN A 159 14.49 -5.86 -23.86
N ALA A 160 15.53 -5.17 -24.33
CA ALA A 160 15.96 -3.93 -23.70
C ALA A 160 14.92 -2.82 -23.91
N ILE A 161 14.80 -1.90 -22.94
CA ILE A 161 13.91 -0.73 -23.05
C ILE A 161 14.30 0.23 -24.20
N SER A 162 15.52 0.08 -24.75
CA SER A 162 16.00 0.83 -25.92
C SER A 162 15.65 0.19 -27.26
N THR A 163 14.89 -0.92 -27.26
CA THR A 163 14.47 -1.61 -28.49
C THR A 163 13.56 -0.70 -29.32
N ILE A 164 13.75 -0.70 -30.63
CA ILE A 164 13.00 0.16 -31.57
C ILE A 164 11.82 -0.62 -32.16
N ASP A 165 12.00 -1.92 -32.38
CA ASP A 165 10.97 -2.77 -32.97
C ASP A 165 9.86 -3.07 -31.97
N ALA A 166 8.65 -3.20 -32.50
CA ALA A 166 7.50 -3.71 -31.79
C ALA A 166 7.82 -5.08 -31.17
N ILE A 167 7.52 -5.26 -29.88
CA ILE A 167 7.80 -6.49 -29.16
C ILE A 167 6.54 -7.36 -29.17
N HIS A 168 6.64 -8.55 -29.75
CA HIS A 168 5.59 -9.56 -29.63
C HIS A 168 5.57 -10.15 -28.22
N PHE A 169 4.40 -10.11 -27.59
CA PHE A 169 4.20 -10.52 -26.21
C PHE A 169 3.10 -11.57 -26.11
N ASP A 170 3.51 -12.83 -26.02
CA ASP A 170 2.62 -13.97 -25.94
C ASP A 170 2.15 -14.19 -24.50
N VAL A 171 0.85 -14.08 -24.28
CA VAL A 171 0.24 -14.29 -22.95
C VAL A 171 -0.27 -15.73 -22.80
N ALA A 172 -0.76 -16.31 -23.90
CA ALA A 172 -1.19 -17.70 -24.02
C ALA A 172 -1.14 -18.14 -25.49
N GLU A 173 -1.29 -19.44 -25.74
CA GLU A 173 -1.38 -19.97 -27.11
C GLU A 173 -2.53 -19.28 -27.87
N GLY A 174 -2.20 -18.65 -29.01
CA GLY A 174 -3.14 -17.89 -29.82
C GLY A 174 -3.46 -16.48 -29.31
N PHE A 175 -2.82 -16.00 -28.25
CA PHE A 175 -3.00 -14.67 -27.68
C PHE A 175 -1.66 -13.91 -27.61
N THR A 176 -1.34 -13.26 -28.73
CA THR A 176 -0.15 -12.41 -28.90
C THR A 176 -0.57 -10.95 -28.94
N PHE A 177 0.13 -10.13 -28.16
CA PHE A 177 -0.03 -8.68 -28.14
C PHE A 177 1.23 -7.99 -28.63
N THR A 178 1.10 -6.71 -28.93
CA THR A 178 2.24 -5.86 -29.30
C THR A 178 2.53 -4.88 -28.17
N ILE A 179 3.80 -4.77 -27.79
CA ILE A 179 4.31 -3.83 -26.80
C ILE A 179 5.27 -2.86 -27.48
N GLU A 180 5.10 -1.58 -27.18
CA GLU A 180 5.95 -0.52 -27.72
C GLU A 180 6.93 -0.05 -26.64
N ALA A 181 8.21 -0.40 -26.76
CA ALA A 181 9.22 0.03 -25.79
C ALA A 181 9.30 1.56 -25.67
N ASP A 182 9.04 2.28 -26.76
CA ASP A 182 9.00 3.75 -26.77
C ASP A 182 7.87 4.34 -25.93
N PHE A 183 6.71 3.69 -25.87
CA PHE A 183 5.64 4.10 -24.96
C PHE A 183 6.14 4.06 -23.50
N PHE A 184 6.80 2.98 -23.10
CA PHE A 184 7.33 2.86 -21.73
C PHE A 184 8.43 3.87 -21.45
N ARG A 185 9.39 3.98 -22.37
CA ARG A 185 10.57 4.86 -22.24
C ARG A 185 10.21 6.35 -22.21
N GLN A 186 9.28 6.77 -23.06
CA GLN A 186 9.02 8.20 -23.30
C GLN A 186 7.77 8.71 -22.56
N ILE A 187 6.84 7.82 -22.19
CA ILE A 187 5.55 8.20 -21.60
C ILE A 187 5.39 7.57 -20.21
N PHE A 188 5.31 6.24 -20.14
CA PHE A 188 4.86 5.57 -18.92
C PHE A 188 5.85 5.67 -17.75
N PHE A 189 7.14 5.36 -17.97
CA PHE A 189 8.14 5.46 -16.90
C PHE A 189 8.39 6.90 -16.41
N PRO A 190 8.43 7.92 -17.28
CA PRO A 190 8.42 9.32 -16.84
C PRO A 190 7.24 9.68 -15.92
N LEU A 191 6.04 9.16 -16.20
CA LEU A 191 4.87 9.35 -15.33
C LEU A 191 5.03 8.64 -13.98
N VAL A 192 5.48 7.38 -13.98
CA VAL A 192 5.81 6.64 -12.74
C VAL A 192 6.82 7.42 -11.90
N ARG A 193 7.88 7.93 -12.53
CA ARG A 193 8.91 8.75 -11.88
C ARG A 193 8.35 10.04 -11.29
N GLN A 194 7.46 10.74 -12.02
CA GLN A 194 6.81 11.95 -11.54
C GLN A 194 5.92 11.68 -10.32
N VAL A 195 5.17 10.57 -10.34
CA VAL A 195 4.30 10.15 -9.24
C VAL A 195 5.12 9.72 -8.03
N ALA A 196 6.19 8.95 -8.22
CA ALA A 196 7.12 8.56 -7.16
C ALA A 196 7.78 9.77 -6.46
N ALA A 197 8.18 10.79 -7.23
CA ALA A 197 8.79 12.01 -6.71
C ALA A 197 7.89 12.80 -5.75
N LYS A 198 6.55 12.62 -5.82
CA LYS A 198 5.59 13.24 -4.89
C LYS A 198 5.57 12.57 -3.51
N LYS A 199 6.25 11.42 -3.33
CA LYS A 199 6.32 10.66 -2.07
C LYS A 199 4.94 10.40 -1.48
N ILE A 200 4.10 9.71 -2.24
CA ILE A 200 2.73 9.36 -1.83
C ILE A 200 2.78 8.53 -0.56
N ASN A 201 2.06 9.00 0.46
CA ASN A 201 1.98 8.36 1.77
C ASN A 201 0.53 7.99 2.14
N PHE A 202 -0.36 7.94 1.16
CA PHE A 202 -1.77 7.68 1.36
C PHE A 202 -2.33 6.80 0.24
N LEU A 203 -3.09 5.77 0.62
CA LEU A 203 -3.79 4.87 -0.29
C LEU A 203 -5.16 5.45 -0.60
N GLU A 204 -5.39 5.88 -1.85
CA GLU A 204 -6.67 6.41 -2.29
C GLU A 204 -7.56 5.28 -2.80
N ARG A 205 -8.88 5.40 -2.60
CA ARG A 205 -9.86 4.37 -2.95
C ARG A 205 -9.73 3.87 -4.39
N GLY A 206 -9.52 4.78 -5.35
CA GLY A 206 -9.52 4.47 -6.78
C GLY A 206 -8.40 3.56 -7.30
N TRP A 207 -7.37 3.27 -6.51
CA TRP A 207 -6.26 2.38 -6.91
C TRP A 207 -5.80 1.43 -5.79
N THR A 208 -6.52 1.39 -4.67
CA THR A 208 -6.25 0.44 -3.58
C THR A 208 -6.80 -0.94 -3.96
N VAL A 209 -6.03 -1.98 -3.66
CA VAL A 209 -6.42 -3.39 -3.87
C VAL A 209 -6.43 -4.16 -2.55
N VAL A 210 -7.09 -5.31 -2.52
CA VAL A 210 -7.17 -6.17 -1.32
C VAL A 210 -5.79 -6.52 -0.77
N SER A 211 -4.79 -6.73 -1.62
CA SER A 211 -3.41 -6.98 -1.15
C SER A 211 -2.80 -5.83 -0.34
N ASP A 212 -3.29 -4.59 -0.44
CA ASP A 212 -2.77 -3.47 0.35
C ASP A 212 -3.19 -3.58 1.83
N LEU A 213 -4.33 -4.25 2.11
CA LEU A 213 -4.78 -4.51 3.48
C LEU A 213 -3.86 -5.49 4.24
N PHE A 214 -3.02 -6.24 3.54
CA PHE A 214 -2.08 -7.21 4.13
C PHE A 214 -0.81 -6.55 4.67
N ASP A 215 -0.72 -5.22 4.63
CA ASP A 215 0.36 -4.45 5.21
C ASP A 215 -0.17 -3.50 6.29
N PRO A 216 0.48 -3.41 7.47
CA PRO A 216 1.66 -4.16 7.89
C PRO A 216 1.38 -5.65 8.08
N ALA A 217 2.40 -6.49 7.93
CA ALA A 217 2.29 -7.89 8.28
C ALA A 217 1.97 -8.07 9.78
N PRO A 218 1.17 -9.08 10.17
CA PRO A 218 0.89 -9.37 11.58
C PRO A 218 2.18 -9.78 12.32
N SER A 219 2.23 -9.49 13.62
CA SER A 219 3.34 -9.88 14.50
C SER A 219 3.29 -11.35 14.92
N GLN A 220 2.14 -12.00 14.77
CA GLN A 220 1.90 -13.39 15.12
C GLN A 220 1.24 -14.14 13.95
N TRP A 221 1.63 -15.40 13.77
CA TRP A 221 1.25 -16.21 12.60
C TRP A 221 0.42 -17.45 12.92
N GLY A 222 0.28 -17.79 14.20
CA GLY A 222 -0.19 -19.12 14.63
C GLY A 222 0.83 -20.19 14.22
N SER A 223 0.68 -20.72 13.00
CA SER A 223 1.54 -21.75 12.40
C SER A 223 2.54 -21.13 11.41
N ARG A 224 3.72 -21.75 11.23
CA ARG A 224 4.76 -21.21 10.31
C ARG A 224 4.36 -21.25 8.84
N GLY A 225 3.45 -22.15 8.43
CA GLY A 225 2.92 -22.18 7.06
C GLY A 225 1.98 -21.02 6.75
N SER A 226 1.31 -20.45 7.76
CA SER A 226 0.41 -19.30 7.58
C SER A 226 1.12 -18.06 7.06
N LEU A 227 2.40 -17.85 7.42
CA LEU A 227 3.25 -16.80 6.85
C LEU A 227 3.37 -16.95 5.33
N PHE A 228 3.65 -18.17 4.84
CA PHE A 228 3.81 -18.39 3.40
C PHE A 228 2.48 -18.28 2.67
N LEU A 229 1.38 -18.71 3.28
CA LEU A 229 0.04 -18.48 2.73
C LEU A 229 -0.30 -16.98 2.66
N TRP A 230 0.05 -16.19 3.68
CA TRP A 230 -0.12 -14.73 3.66
C TRP A 230 0.62 -14.09 2.48
N LEU A 231 1.86 -14.51 2.22
CA LEU A 231 2.64 -14.03 1.08
C LEU A 231 2.02 -14.46 -0.27
N GLU A 232 1.57 -15.70 -0.40
CA GLU A 232 0.88 -16.17 -1.62
C GLU A 232 -0.44 -15.41 -1.83
N MET A 233 -1.21 -15.15 -0.78
CA MET A 233 -2.45 -14.37 -0.86
C MET A 233 -2.21 -12.93 -1.30
N ARG A 234 -1.20 -12.25 -0.75
CA ARG A 234 -0.81 -10.91 -1.21
C ARG A 234 -0.58 -10.89 -2.72
N LYS A 235 0.15 -11.89 -3.23
CA LYS A 235 0.40 -12.00 -4.66
C LYS A 235 -0.89 -12.27 -5.44
N ALA A 236 -1.74 -13.19 -4.98
CA ALA A 236 -2.99 -13.53 -5.66
C ALA A 236 -4.00 -12.37 -5.70
N LEU A 237 -3.99 -11.51 -4.68
CA LEU A 237 -4.96 -10.44 -4.47
C LEU A 237 -4.44 -9.05 -4.90
N CYS A 238 -3.29 -8.99 -5.60
CA CYS A 238 -2.63 -7.73 -5.97
C CYS A 238 -3.33 -6.90 -7.06
N GLN A 239 -4.37 -7.47 -7.68
CA GLN A 239 -5.20 -6.84 -8.71
C GLN A 239 -6.70 -6.90 -8.37
N VAL A 240 -7.06 -7.40 -7.17
CA VAL A 240 -8.45 -7.48 -6.73
C VAL A 240 -8.82 -6.16 -6.09
N SER A 241 -9.77 -5.43 -6.67
CA SER A 241 -10.28 -4.18 -6.11
C SER A 241 -10.79 -4.36 -4.68
N ILE A 242 -10.63 -3.32 -3.87
CA ILE A 242 -11.20 -3.30 -2.53
C ILE A 242 -12.73 -3.41 -2.63
N PRO A 243 -13.37 -4.34 -1.90
CA PRO A 243 -14.82 -4.43 -1.84
C PRO A 243 -15.40 -3.29 -0.98
N GLU A 244 -16.69 -3.01 -1.18
CA GLU A 244 -17.41 -2.01 -0.37
C GLU A 244 -17.79 -2.55 1.01
N ASP A 245 -17.96 -3.88 1.11
CA ASP A 245 -18.51 -4.55 2.28
C ASP A 245 -17.50 -5.50 2.95
N GLU A 246 -17.56 -5.58 4.28
CA GLU A 246 -16.66 -6.42 5.09
C GLU A 246 -16.91 -7.92 4.88
N ASP A 247 -18.15 -8.35 4.63
CA ASP A 247 -18.48 -9.75 4.36
C ASP A 247 -18.01 -10.14 2.96
N GLU A 248 -18.11 -9.24 1.98
CA GLU A 248 -17.51 -9.45 0.66
C GLU A 248 -15.98 -9.63 0.76
N LEU A 249 -15.30 -8.82 1.57
CA LEU A 249 -13.87 -9.02 1.85
C LEU A 249 -13.61 -10.41 2.45
N ALA A 250 -14.37 -10.82 3.45
CA ALA A 250 -14.22 -12.14 4.06
C ALA A 250 -14.40 -13.28 3.03
N ASN A 251 -15.37 -13.13 2.12
CA ASN A 251 -15.61 -14.09 1.03
C ASN A 251 -14.44 -14.14 0.04
N ILE A 252 -13.87 -12.99 -0.34
CA ILE A 252 -12.68 -12.91 -1.19
C ILE A 252 -11.50 -13.64 -0.53
N ILE A 253 -11.24 -13.37 0.76
CA ILE A 253 -10.14 -14.02 1.49
C ILE A 253 -10.39 -15.53 1.63
N ALA A 254 -11.62 -15.96 1.92
CA ALA A 254 -11.98 -17.37 2.03
C ALA A 254 -11.85 -18.11 0.68
N ALA A 255 -12.26 -17.49 -0.42
CA ALA A 255 -12.09 -18.04 -1.76
C ALA A 255 -10.61 -18.16 -2.14
N ALA A 256 -9.80 -17.12 -1.86
CA ALA A 256 -8.35 -17.16 -2.06
C ALA A 256 -7.69 -18.25 -1.19
N PHE A 257 -8.12 -18.41 0.06
CA PHE A 257 -7.65 -19.48 0.93
C PHE A 257 -7.92 -20.85 0.32
N GLN A 258 -9.14 -21.10 -0.15
CA GLN A 258 -9.49 -22.36 -0.77
C GLN A 258 -8.74 -22.60 -2.07
N ALA A 259 -8.61 -21.59 -2.94
CA ALA A 259 -7.90 -21.69 -4.20
C ALA A 259 -6.42 -22.04 -4.00
N LEU A 260 -5.76 -21.42 -3.02
CA LEU A 260 -4.34 -21.64 -2.75
C LEU A 260 -4.11 -22.94 -1.99
N THR A 261 -4.93 -23.26 -0.99
CA THR A 261 -4.67 -24.40 -0.10
C THR A 261 -5.34 -25.71 -0.55
N GLY A 262 -6.36 -25.62 -1.40
CA GLY A 262 -7.24 -26.74 -1.74
C GLY A 262 -8.24 -27.11 -0.63
N ARG A 263 -8.35 -26.31 0.44
CA ARG A 263 -9.24 -26.60 1.58
C ARG A 263 -10.18 -25.44 1.88
N SER A 264 -11.42 -25.76 2.24
CA SER A 264 -12.37 -24.78 2.76
C SER A 264 -11.88 -24.20 4.10
N LEU A 265 -12.12 -22.92 4.30
CA LEU A 265 -11.82 -22.22 5.54
C LEU A 265 -12.76 -22.65 6.69
N ILE A 266 -14.03 -22.91 6.37
CA ILE A 266 -15.02 -23.48 7.29
C ILE A 266 -15.10 -24.98 7.02
N HIS A 267 -14.56 -25.78 7.93
CA HIS A 267 -14.62 -27.23 7.86
C HIS A 267 -15.37 -27.76 9.09
N ARG A 268 -16.46 -28.51 8.88
CA ARG A 268 -17.34 -28.97 9.97
C ARG A 268 -16.81 -30.20 10.71
N VAL A 269 -15.82 -30.92 10.15
CA VAL A 269 -15.29 -32.19 10.69
C VAL A 269 -13.80 -32.36 10.37
N GLY A 270 -12.88 -32.28 11.34
CA GLY A 270 -11.44 -32.52 11.11
C GLY A 270 -10.52 -31.62 11.92
N GLU A 271 -9.20 -31.72 11.69
CA GLU A 271 -8.19 -30.89 12.35
C GLU A 271 -8.18 -29.46 11.77
N ASP A 272 -8.13 -28.46 12.66
CA ASP A 272 -8.06 -27.03 12.33
C ASP A 272 -6.72 -26.61 11.70
N GLU A 273 -5.72 -27.48 11.80
CA GLU A 273 -4.44 -27.32 11.15
C GLU A 273 -4.24 -28.41 10.10
N PHE A 274 -3.65 -28.05 8.97
CA PHE A 274 -3.30 -29.02 7.95
C PHE A 274 -1.96 -28.68 7.31
N PHE A 275 -1.28 -29.73 6.85
CA PHE A 275 0.04 -29.61 6.26
C PHE A 275 -0.02 -29.30 4.77
N VAL A 276 0.70 -28.25 4.36
CA VAL A 276 0.91 -27.87 2.96
C VAL A 276 2.39 -28.04 2.63
N LYS A 277 2.71 -29.08 1.86
CA LYS A 277 4.10 -29.47 1.57
C LYS A 277 4.97 -28.31 1.03
N ARG A 278 4.44 -27.49 0.13
CA ARG A 278 5.18 -26.37 -0.48
C ARG A 278 5.49 -25.22 0.50
N PHE A 279 4.77 -25.15 1.62
CA PHE A 279 5.07 -24.20 2.70
C PHE A 279 6.07 -24.74 3.71
N SER A 280 6.48 -26.01 3.58
CA SER A 280 7.48 -26.59 4.46
C SER A 280 8.89 -26.17 4.04
N ARG A 281 9.59 -25.54 4.97
CA ARG A 281 10.98 -25.08 4.87
C ARG A 281 11.89 -25.68 5.97
N GLY A 282 11.43 -26.75 6.61
CA GLY A 282 12.15 -27.44 7.70
C GLY A 282 11.70 -27.05 9.12
N GLY A 283 11.74 -28.02 10.05
CA GLY A 283 11.31 -27.91 11.44
C GLY A 283 9.84 -28.33 11.68
N GLY A 284 9.52 -28.72 12.92
CA GLY A 284 8.30 -29.49 13.27
C GLY A 284 6.92 -28.87 12.99
N SER A 285 6.83 -27.56 12.72
CA SER A 285 5.57 -26.86 12.37
C SER A 285 5.66 -26.12 11.03
N SER A 286 6.74 -26.36 10.28
CA SER A 286 6.97 -25.72 9.00
C SER A 286 6.06 -26.34 7.95
N GLY A 287 5.19 -25.52 7.38
CA GLY A 287 4.22 -25.95 6.37
C GLY A 287 2.80 -26.21 6.89
N TYR A 288 2.57 -26.18 8.21
CA TYR A 288 1.22 -26.23 8.75
C TYR A 288 0.52 -24.87 8.63
N VAL A 289 -0.76 -24.90 8.26
CA VAL A 289 -1.65 -23.74 8.16
C VAL A 289 -2.86 -24.00 9.05
N SER A 290 -3.23 -23.01 9.87
CA SER A 290 -4.42 -23.08 10.74
C SER A 290 -5.61 -22.34 10.13
N SER A 291 -6.65 -23.05 9.67
CA SER A 291 -7.87 -22.43 9.15
C SER A 291 -8.59 -21.61 10.23
N LEU A 292 -8.62 -22.11 11.46
CA LEU A 292 -9.24 -21.43 12.59
C LEU A 292 -8.52 -20.12 12.94
N TYR A 293 -7.18 -20.10 12.85
CA TYR A 293 -6.44 -18.85 13.07
C TYR A 293 -6.75 -17.81 11.99
N TRP A 294 -6.84 -18.23 10.73
CA TRP A 294 -7.27 -17.37 9.63
C TRP A 294 -8.66 -16.79 9.86
N LEU A 295 -9.63 -17.64 10.23
CA LEU A 295 -11.01 -17.24 10.49
C LEU A 295 -11.14 -16.27 11.67
N ASN A 296 -10.44 -16.52 12.78
CA ASN A 296 -10.65 -15.79 14.02
C ASN A 296 -9.73 -14.57 14.18
N ASN A 297 -8.63 -14.48 13.42
CA ASN A 297 -7.63 -13.42 13.59
C ASN A 297 -7.40 -12.64 12.30
N PHE A 298 -6.97 -13.30 11.23
CA PHE A 298 -6.55 -12.60 10.01
C PHE A 298 -7.72 -11.97 9.25
N ILE A 299 -8.81 -12.69 9.02
CA ILE A 299 -9.98 -12.13 8.34
C ILE A 299 -10.56 -10.94 9.13
N PRO A 300 -10.85 -11.06 10.45
CA PRO A 300 -11.31 -9.92 11.24
C PRO A 300 -10.33 -8.75 11.29
N GLN A 301 -9.02 -9.02 11.26
CA GLN A 301 -8.01 -7.97 11.18
C GLN A 301 -8.08 -7.21 9.85
N LEU A 302 -8.20 -7.92 8.72
CA LEU A 302 -8.32 -7.31 7.40
C LEU A 302 -9.63 -6.53 7.24
N GLN A 303 -10.75 -7.05 7.77
CA GLN A 303 -12.03 -6.33 7.82
C GLN A 303 -11.90 -5.01 8.57
N LYS A 304 -11.33 -5.01 9.79
CA LYS A 304 -11.07 -3.77 10.53
C LYS A 304 -10.24 -2.76 9.74
N ARG A 305 -9.20 -3.22 9.04
CA ARG A 305 -8.35 -2.36 8.20
C ARG A 305 -9.17 -1.73 7.08
N LEU A 306 -10.04 -2.49 6.43
CA LEU A 306 -10.97 -1.96 5.43
C LEU A 306 -11.87 -0.87 6.02
N THR A 307 -12.53 -1.12 7.16
CA THR A 307 -13.40 -0.14 7.82
C THR A 307 -12.66 1.16 8.13
N TRP A 308 -11.44 1.06 8.64
CA TRP A 308 -10.63 2.24 8.98
C TRP A 308 -10.23 3.03 7.73
N MET A 309 -9.87 2.36 6.63
CA MET A 309 -9.58 3.02 5.36
C MET A 309 -10.81 3.70 4.78
N GLN A 310 -11.97 3.04 4.79
CA GLN A 310 -13.23 3.62 4.32
C GLN A 310 -13.65 4.85 5.12
N ALA A 311 -13.50 4.82 6.45
CA ALA A 311 -13.75 5.98 7.29
C ALA A 311 -12.87 7.19 6.90
N VAL A 312 -11.62 6.93 6.52
CA VAL A 312 -10.71 7.97 6.02
C VAL A 312 -11.12 8.47 4.63
N TRP A 313 -11.51 7.57 3.71
CA TRP A 313 -11.95 7.97 2.36
C TRP A 313 -13.22 8.83 2.39
N LEU A 314 -14.21 8.47 3.21
CA LEU A 314 -15.46 9.21 3.35
C LEU A 314 -15.28 10.63 3.89
N THR A 315 -14.20 10.88 4.61
CA THR A 315 -13.95 12.15 5.29
C THR A 315 -12.87 12.99 4.62
N SER A 316 -12.20 12.46 3.59
CA SER A 316 -11.17 13.17 2.85
C SER A 316 -11.81 14.04 1.75
N PRO A 317 -11.55 15.36 1.72
CA PRO A 317 -12.23 16.30 0.81
C PRO A 317 -11.79 16.21 -0.68
N ARG A 318 -11.24 15.08 -1.13
CA ARG A 318 -10.67 14.91 -2.49
C ARG A 318 -11.15 13.65 -3.21
N GLU A 319 -12.46 13.45 -3.28
CA GLU A 319 -13.07 12.73 -4.39
C GLU A 319 -13.75 13.75 -5.31
N VAL A 320 -12.97 14.40 -6.17
CA VAL A 320 -13.46 15.07 -7.40
C VAL A 320 -12.47 14.78 -8.52
#